data_AF-A0A7C7GDQ7-F1
#
_entry.id   AF-A0A7C7GDQ7-F1
#
_cell.length_a   1.000
_cell.length_b   1.000
_cell.length_c   1.000
_cell.angle_alpha   90.00
_cell.angle_beta   90.00
_cell.angle_gamma   90.00
#
_symmetry.space_group_name_H-M   'P 1'
#
loop_
_entity.id
_entity.type
_entity.pdbx_description
1 polymer ?
#
loop_
_entity_poly.entity_id
_entity_poly.type
_entity_poly.pdbx_seq_one_letter_code
_entity_poly.pdbx_strand_id
1 'polypeptide(L)'
;MDLFKIGFLTVTLIDVIDLILVSWLFYKIYQYFRETRAGQMLVGLIILLIASFLFNAIGFSASSWLVNQFQTVWVVAFVILFQPELRRLLIYVGQTRFFRTIFRMGTSKSIA
;
A
#
# COMPACT_ATOMS: atom_id res chain seq x y z
N MET A 1 11.19 33.39 -2.23
CA MET A 1 10.49 34.30 -1.30
C MET A 1 10.15 33.47 -0.09
N ASP A 2 10.93 33.65 0.98
CA ASP A 2 10.87 32.83 2.18
C ASP A 2 9.74 33.37 3.07
N LEU A 3 8.87 32.49 3.59
CA LEU A 3 7.67 32.87 4.32
C LEU A 3 7.86 32.88 5.84
N PHE A 4 8.52 31.86 6.41
CA PHE A 4 8.74 31.73 7.85
C PHE A 4 10.04 30.97 8.13
N LYS A 5 10.82 31.40 9.14
CA LYS A 5 11.98 30.66 9.65
C LYS A 5 11.63 30.06 11.01
N ILE A 6 11.64 28.73 11.12
CA ILE A 6 11.48 28.01 12.40
C ILE A 6 12.85 27.39 12.72
N GLY A 7 13.65 28.10 13.53
CA GLY A 7 15.02 27.69 13.87
C GLY A 7 15.94 27.64 12.64
N PHE A 8 16.19 26.43 12.14
CA PHE A 8 17.07 26.12 11.00
C PHE A 8 16.31 25.79 9.70
N LEU A 9 14.97 25.73 9.74
CA LEU A 9 14.13 25.45 8.57
C LEU A 9 13.54 26.75 8.03
N THR A 10 13.96 27.13 6.82
CA THR A 10 13.37 28.21 6.04
C THR A 10 12.20 27.66 5.25
N VAL A 11 10.97 27.90 5.71
CA VAL A 11 9.75 27.52 4.98
C VAL A 11 9.54 28.49 3.84
N THR A 12 9.68 27.98 2.63
CA THR A 12 9.51 28.70 1.38
C THR A 12 8.05 28.56 0.91
N LEU A 13 7.57 29.53 0.12
CA LEU A 13 6.26 29.43 -0.55
C LEU A 13 6.09 28.14 -1.37
N ILE A 14 7.19 27.63 -1.91
CA ILE A 14 7.25 26.36 -2.64
C ILE A 14 6.99 25.17 -1.72
N ASP A 15 7.53 25.19 -0.49
CA ASP A 15 7.33 24.10 0.49
C ASP A 15 5.86 24.03 0.93
N VAL A 16 5.19 25.17 1.04
CA VAL A 16 3.75 25.23 1.36
C VAL A 16 2.92 24.64 0.22
N ILE A 17 3.22 25.01 -1.02
CA ILE A 17 2.52 24.48 -2.20
C ILE A 17 2.76 22.98 -2.34
N ASP A 18 4.00 22.51 -2.14
CA ASP A 18 4.36 21.10 -2.19
C ASP A 18 3.63 20.30 -1.10
N LEU A 19 3.63 20.79 0.16
CA LEU A 19 2.92 20.14 1.26
C LEU A 19 1.41 20.02 0.98
N ILE A 20 0.79 21.07 0.43
CA ILE A 20 -0.63 21.04 0.04
C ILE A 20 -0.86 19.99 -1.07
N LEU A 21 0.00 19.96 -2.08
CA LEU A 21 -0.11 19.05 -3.21
C LEU A 21 0.07 17.59 -2.76
N VAL A 22 1.10 17.30 -1.96
CA VAL A 22 1.35 15.99 -1.36
C VAL A 22 0.18 15.58 -0.47
N SER A 23 -0.30 16.48 0.41
CA SER A 23 -1.44 16.19 1.28
C SER A 23 -2.70 15.86 0.48
N TRP A 24 -2.99 16.62 -0.58
CA TRP A 24 -4.13 16.39 -1.46
C TRP A 24 -4.01 15.04 -2.20
N LEU A 25 -2.82 14.69 -2.68
CA LEU A 25 -2.54 13.40 -3.32
C LEU A 25 -2.78 12.23 -2.35
N PHE A 26 -2.23 12.30 -1.14
CA PHE A 26 -2.44 11.29 -0.11
C PHE A 26 -3.91 11.18 0.28
N TYR A 27 -4.62 12.30 0.40
CA TYR A 27 -6.06 12.30 0.68
C TYR A 27 -6.86 11.58 -0.41
N LYS A 28 -6.52 11.82 -1.69
CA LYS A 28 -7.15 11.13 -2.81
C LYS A 28 -6.88 9.62 -2.77
N ILE A 29 -5.63 9.21 -2.54
CA ILE A 29 -5.27 7.79 -2.40
C ILE A 29 -6.04 7.17 -1.24
N TYR A 30 -6.09 7.81 -0.08
CA TYR A 30 -6.85 7.34 1.06
C TYR A 30 -8.34 7.13 0.72
N GLN A 31 -8.95 8.08 0.02
CA GLN A 31 -10.34 7.98 -0.43
C GLN A 31 -10.57 6.76 -1.34
N TYR A 32 -9.63 6.44 -2.24
CA TYR A 32 -9.71 5.25 -3.09
C TYR A 32 -9.58 3.95 -2.31
N PHE A 33 -8.68 3.87 -1.34
CA PHE A 33 -8.43 2.64 -0.60
C PHE A 33 -9.49 2.34 0.45
N ARG A 34 -10.05 3.36 1.11
CA ARG A 34 -10.99 3.22 2.24
C ARG A 34 -12.24 2.39 1.91
N GLU A 35 -12.72 2.47 0.67
CA GLU A 35 -13.93 1.77 0.22
C GLU A 35 -13.63 0.33 -0.26
N THR A 36 -12.36 -0.09 -0.24
CA THR A 36 -11.96 -1.43 -0.72
C THR A 36 -11.71 -2.39 0.45
N ARG A 37 -12.03 -3.67 0.22
CA ARG A 37 -11.68 -4.75 1.16
C ARG A 37 -10.17 -4.80 1.43
N ALA A 38 -9.36 -4.59 0.39
CA ALA A 38 -7.91 -4.50 0.50
C ALA A 38 -7.46 -3.35 1.42
N GLY A 39 -8.10 -2.18 1.33
CA GLY A 39 -7.78 -1.04 2.19
C GLY A 39 -8.08 -1.30 3.67
N GLN A 40 -9.21 -1.94 3.98
CA GLN A 40 -9.53 -2.33 5.36
C GLN A 40 -8.48 -3.29 5.95
N MET A 41 -8.04 -4.27 5.17
CA MET A 41 -7.00 -5.22 5.59
C MET A 41 -5.64 -4.54 5.77
N LEU A 42 -5.29 -3.60 4.89
CA LEU A 42 -4.05 -2.82 4.99
C LEU A 42 -4.05 -1.95 6.25
N VAL A 43 -5.17 -1.33 6.59
CA VAL A 43 -5.33 -0.59 7.86
C VAL A 43 -5.17 -1.53 9.06
N GLY A 44 -5.78 -2.71 9.03
CA GLY A 44 -5.60 -3.73 10.09
C GLY A 44 -4.14 -4.16 10.27
N LEU A 45 -3.40 -4.34 9.17
CA LEU A 45 -1.97 -4.62 9.20
C LEU A 45 -1.17 -3.48 9.85
N ILE A 46 -1.43 -2.23 9.46
CA ILE A 46 -0.75 -1.07 10.05
C ILE A 46 -1.01 -0.99 11.56
N ILE A 47 -2.26 -1.21 11.99
CA ILE A 47 -2.62 -1.23 13.41
C ILE A 47 -1.84 -2.32 14.15
N LEU A 48 -1.75 -3.54 13.59
CA LEU A 48 -0.98 -4.63 14.20
C LEU A 48 0.53 -4.32 14.29
N LEU A 49 1.11 -3.68 13.27
CA LEU A 49 2.51 -3.27 13.29
C LEU A 49 2.78 -2.21 14.36
N ILE A 50 1.93 -1.18 14.44
CA ILE A 50 2.05 -0.13 15.45
C ILE A 50 1.86 -0.71 16.86
N ALA A 51 0.85 -1.56 17.05
CA ALA A 51 0.59 -2.20 18.34
C ALA A 51 1.76 -3.09 18.77
N SER A 52 2.33 -3.88 17.85
CA SER A 52 3.52 -4.68 18.14
C SER A 52 4.71 -3.81 18.53
N PHE A 53 5.00 -2.76 17.77
CA PHE A 53 6.07 -1.82 18.10
C PHE A 53 5.86 -1.21 19.48
N LEU A 54 4.64 -0.76 19.78
CA LEU A 54 4.31 -0.12 21.05
C LEU A 54 4.43 -1.08 22.24
N PHE A 55 3.90 -2.30 22.14
CA PHE A 55 3.97 -3.28 23.23
C PHE A 55 5.39 -3.80 23.47
N ASN A 56 6.18 -3.98 22.40
CA ASN A 56 7.58 -4.35 22.53
C ASN A 56 8.42 -3.20 23.13
N ALA A 57 8.14 -1.93 22.75
CA ALA A 57 8.83 -0.77 23.29
C ALA A 57 8.51 -0.53 24.77
N ILE A 58 7.26 -0.75 25.20
CA ILE A 58 6.83 -0.59 26.60
C ILE A 58 7.27 -1.78 27.47
N GLY A 59 7.59 -2.94 26.87
CA GLY A 59 8.04 -4.14 27.59
C GLY A 59 6.90 -5.01 28.14
N PHE A 60 5.71 -4.95 27.55
CA PHE A 60 4.59 -5.81 27.95
C PHE A 60 4.74 -7.23 27.40
N SER A 61 5.35 -8.12 28.19
CA SER A 61 5.64 -9.50 27.76
C SER A 61 4.42 -10.33 27.33
N ALA A 62 3.28 -10.18 28.02
CA ALA A 62 2.07 -10.94 27.66
C ALA A 62 1.39 -10.39 26.40
N SER A 63 1.27 -9.06 26.28
CA SER A 63 0.65 -8.40 25.13
C SER A 63 1.52 -8.51 23.88
N SER A 64 2.85 -8.39 24.01
CA SER A 64 3.78 -8.58 22.89
C SER A 64 3.73 -10.02 22.39
N TRP A 65 3.71 -11.00 23.29
CA TRP A 65 3.54 -12.41 22.92
C TRP A 65 2.24 -12.65 22.14
N LEU A 66 1.12 -12.09 22.62
CA LEU A 66 -0.18 -12.22 21.96
C LEU A 66 -0.14 -11.59 20.56
N VAL A 67 0.33 -10.34 20.43
CA VAL A 67 0.39 -9.66 19.13
C VAL A 67 1.33 -10.37 18.16
N ASN A 68 2.47 -10.89 18.63
CA ASN A 68 3.40 -11.67 17.80
C ASN A 68 2.76 -12.97 17.28
N GLN A 69 1.94 -13.63 18.10
CA GLN A 69 1.17 -14.80 17.66
C GLN A 69 0.14 -14.42 16.59
N PHE A 70 -0.58 -13.31 16.81
CA PHE A 70 -1.52 -12.79 15.82
C PHE A 70 -0.82 -12.42 14.49
N GLN A 71 0.35 -11.79 14.52
CA GLN A 71 1.13 -11.46 13.33
C GLN A 71 1.47 -12.71 12.49
N THR A 72 1.82 -13.82 13.16
CA THR A 72 2.14 -15.09 12.49
C THR A 72 0.96 -15.63 11.68
N VAL A 73 -0.25 -15.62 12.26
CA VAL A 73 -1.47 -16.08 11.56
C VAL A 73 -1.97 -15.03 10.56
N TRP A 74 -1.74 -13.75 10.84
CA TRP A 74 -2.19 -12.64 10.01
C TRP A 74 -1.60 -12.66 8.61
N VAL A 75 -0.33 -13.04 8.42
CA VAL A 75 0.28 -13.14 7.08
C VAL A 75 -0.49 -14.14 6.22
N VAL A 76 -0.82 -15.31 6.76
CA VAL A 76 -1.59 -16.33 6.04
C VAL A 76 -3.00 -15.84 5.74
N ALA A 77 -3.68 -15.26 6.74
CA ALA A 77 -5.01 -14.67 6.56
C ALA A 77 -5.00 -13.58 5.48
N PHE A 78 -3.99 -12.72 5.49
CA PHE A 78 -3.79 -11.67 4.49
C PHE A 78 -3.65 -12.28 3.08
N VAL A 79 -2.78 -13.27 2.89
CA VAL A 79 -2.61 -13.92 1.57
C VAL A 79 -3.92 -14.52 1.07
N ILE A 80 -4.65 -15.25 1.92
CA ILE A 80 -5.94 -15.88 1.56
C ILE A 80 -6.97 -14.81 1.21
N LEU A 81 -7.05 -13.75 2.01
CA LEU A 81 -8.02 -12.68 1.83
C LEU A 81 -7.73 -11.82 0.60
N PHE A 82 -6.46 -11.61 0.24
CA PHE A 82 -6.03 -10.89 -0.96
C PHE A 82 -5.98 -11.76 -2.22
N GLN A 83 -6.08 -13.08 -2.09
CA GLN A 83 -6.02 -14.01 -3.20
C GLN A 83 -7.03 -13.66 -4.32
N PRO A 84 -8.31 -13.31 -4.03
CA PRO A 84 -9.28 -12.93 -5.07
C PRO A 84 -8.90 -11.65 -5.82
N GLU A 85 -8.33 -10.66 -5.14
CA GLU A 85 -7.90 -9.38 -5.70
C GLU A 85 -6.68 -9.59 -6.60
N LEU A 86 -5.67 -10.32 -6.14
CA LEU A 86 -4.50 -10.68 -6.94
C LEU A 86 -4.93 -11.44 -8.21
N ARG A 87 -5.84 -12.40 -8.07
CA ARG A 87 -6.42 -13.11 -9.22
C ARG A 87 -7.10 -12.15 -10.19
N ARG A 88 -7.95 -11.24 -9.70
CA ARG A 88 -8.64 -10.25 -10.53
C ARG A 88 -7.65 -9.37 -11.28
N LEU A 89 -6.65 -8.82 -10.59
CA LEU A 89 -5.61 -7.99 -11.19
C LEU A 89 -4.85 -8.72 -12.30
N LEU A 90 -4.46 -9.97 -12.07
CA LEU A 90 -3.79 -10.79 -13.09
C LEU A 90 -4.67 -11.03 -14.32
N ILE A 91 -5.96 -11.28 -14.10
CA ILE A 91 -6.94 -11.44 -15.20
C ILE A 91 -7.07 -10.14 -15.98
N TYR A 92 -7.22 -8.99 -15.31
CA TYR A 92 -7.29 -7.69 -15.97
C TYR A 92 -6.04 -7.40 -16.78
N VAL A 93 -4.85 -7.60 -16.20
CA VAL A 93 -3.57 -7.40 -16.89
C VAL A 93 -3.45 -8.33 -18.10
N GLY A 94 -3.78 -9.61 -17.96
CA GLY A 94 -3.72 -10.61 -19.02
C GLY A 94 -4.75 -10.40 -20.15
N GLN A 95 -5.88 -9.75 -19.88
CA GLN A 95 -6.91 -9.43 -20.88
C GLN A 95 -6.65 -8.11 -21.62
N THR A 96 -5.74 -7.26 -21.12
CA THR A 96 -5.41 -5.99 -21.76
C THR A 96 -4.90 -6.23 -23.18
N ARG A 97 -5.42 -5.48 -24.18
CA ARG A 97 -5.01 -5.60 -25.60
C ARG A 97 -3.49 -5.54 -25.78
N PHE A 98 -2.79 -4.83 -24.90
CA PHE A 98 -1.34 -4.75 -24.82
C PHE A 98 -0.66 -6.13 -24.70
N PHE A 99 -1.14 -7.00 -23.82
CA PHE A 99 -0.60 -8.35 -23.62
C PHE A 99 -0.90 -9.24 -24.84
N ARG A 100 -2.08 -9.08 -25.44
CA ARG A 100 -2.46 -9.80 -26.67
C ARG A 100 -1.58 -9.41 -27.87
N THR A 101 -1.19 -8.14 -27.99
CA THR A 101 -0.30 -7.68 -29.08
C THR A 101 1.12 -8.20 -28.88
N ILE A 102 1.64 -8.21 -27.65
CA ILE A 102 2.97 -8.76 -27.34
C ILE A 102 3.03 -10.27 -27.61
N PHE A 103 2.02 -11.03 -27.20
CA PHE A 103 1.99 -12.48 -27.43
C PHE A 103 1.66 -12.88 -28.88
N ARG A 104 0.99 -12.03 -29.67
CA ARG A 104 0.76 -12.27 -31.12
C ARG A 104 2.01 -12.07 -31.99
N MET A 105 3.07 -11.45 -31.47
CA MET A 105 4.29 -11.21 -32.23
C MET A 105 5.18 -12.48 -32.35
N GLY A 106 4.90 -13.54 -31.59
CA GLY A 106 5.66 -14.79 -31.57
C GLY A 106 5.24 -15.88 -32.57
N THR A 107 4.18 -15.67 -33.36
CA THR A 107 3.71 -16.65 -34.36
C THR A 107 3.63 -16.03 -35.75
N SER A 108 4.76 -15.47 -36.21
CA SER A 108 4.95 -15.24 -37.63
C SER A 108 5.22 -16.56 -38.34
N LYS A 109 4.20 -17.06 -39.04
CA LYS A 109 4.28 -17.87 -40.26
C LYS A 109 5.43 -18.89 -40.32
N SER A 110 5.15 -20.14 -39.94
CA SER A 110 5.78 -21.31 -40.56
C SER A 110 4.67 -22.17 -41.18
N ILE A 111 4.05 -21.65 -42.23
CA ILE A 111 3.31 -22.43 -43.23
C ILE A 111 3.54 -21.72 -44.57
N ALA A 112 4.52 -22.21 -45.32
CA ALA A 112 4.59 -22.27 -46.78
C ALA A 112 5.90 -22.96 -47.14
#